data_AF-A0A8C6L002-F1
#
_entry.id   AF-A0A8C6L002-F1
#
_cell.length_a   1.000
_cell.length_b   1.000
_cell.length_c   1.000
_cell.angle_alpha   90.00
_cell.angle_beta   90.00
_cell.angle_gamma   90.00
#
_symmetry.space_group_name_H-M   'P 1'
#
loop_
_entity.id
_entity.type
_entity.pdbx_description
1 polymer ?
#
loop_
_entity_poly.entity_id
_entity_poly.type
_entity_poly.pdbx_seq_one_letter_code
_entity_poly.pdbx_strand_id
1 'polypeptide(L)'
;MNLLILSCTDPVITPSAYTTSDAVISSESVFIVELSLTCANGAQSVTLYADVNGRQFPVTRGQDVGKYQVSWSLPHKQATSGSYQVKFFDEESYSALRKAQRNNEDINAIQPLFSVNIDHRGAWNGPWVSTEVVAALIGILVYYLAFSAKSTIQA
;
A
#
# COMPACT_ATOMS: atom_id res chain seq x y z
N MET A 1 -30.95 -22.26 16.52
CA MET A 1 -31.06 -21.71 15.15
C MET A 1 -30.56 -20.27 15.21
N ASN A 2 -29.24 -20.07 15.17
CA ASN A 2 -28.65 -18.74 15.26
C ASN A 2 -28.74 -18.09 13.87
N LEU A 3 -29.50 -17.01 13.78
CA LEU A 3 -29.48 -16.13 12.61
C LEU A 3 -28.04 -15.63 12.41
N LEU A 4 -27.54 -15.79 11.19
CA LEU A 4 -26.33 -15.15 10.70
C LEU A 4 -26.50 -13.63 10.81
N ILE A 5 -25.93 -13.04 11.85
CA ILE A 5 -25.74 -11.58 11.90
C ILE A 5 -24.56 -11.31 10.98
N LEU A 6 -24.85 -11.09 9.69
CA LEU A 6 -23.85 -10.90 8.63
C LEU A 6 -23.24 -9.48 8.64
N SER A 7 -23.96 -8.51 9.21
CA SER A 7 -23.54 -7.11 9.27
C SER A 7 -22.88 -6.78 10.61
N CYS A 8 -21.83 -5.95 10.57
CA CYS A 8 -21.13 -5.45 11.76
C CYS A 8 -21.82 -4.18 12.27
N THR A 9 -22.29 -4.17 13.52
CA THR A 9 -22.80 -2.95 14.17
C THR A 9 -21.74 -2.36 15.08
N ASP A 10 -21.57 -1.04 15.04
CA ASP A 10 -20.56 -0.27 15.80
C ASP A 10 -19.14 -0.85 15.67
N PRO A 11 -18.52 -0.75 14.48
CA PRO A 11 -17.20 -1.30 14.22
C PRO A 11 -16.13 -0.54 15.02
N VAL A 12 -15.44 -1.24 15.93
CA VAL A 12 -14.22 -0.75 16.56
C VAL A 12 -13.03 -1.33 15.80
N ILE A 13 -12.17 -0.44 15.30
CA ILE A 13 -11.05 -0.82 14.44
C ILE A 13 -9.70 -0.40 15.03
N THR A 14 -8.69 -1.25 14.84
CA THR A 14 -7.29 -0.91 15.09
C THR A 14 -6.48 -1.15 13.81
N PRO A 15 -6.28 -0.11 12.97
CA PRO A 15 -5.54 -0.24 11.72
C PRO A 15 -4.02 -0.14 11.93
N SER A 16 -3.28 -0.88 11.12
CA SER A 16 -1.83 -0.78 10.93
C SER A 16 -1.53 -0.87 9.44
N ALA A 17 -0.75 0.07 8.91
CA ALA A 17 -0.45 0.14 7.50
C ALA A 17 1.06 0.09 7.22
N TYR A 18 1.43 -0.62 6.17
CA TYR A 18 2.78 -0.76 5.67
C TYR A 18 2.82 -0.31 4.22
N THR A 19 3.79 0.54 3.88
CA THR A 19 3.98 1.02 2.51
C THR A 19 5.44 0.91 2.12
N THR A 20 5.72 0.37 0.93
CA THR A 20 7.09 0.28 0.41
C THR A 20 7.59 1.67 0.01
N SER A 21 8.81 2.03 0.40
CA SER A 21 9.39 3.35 0.13
C SER A 21 10.55 3.35 -0.87
N ASP A 22 10.92 2.19 -1.42
CA ASP A 22 12.09 2.04 -2.30
C ASP A 22 11.70 1.95 -3.78
N ALA A 23 12.05 2.98 -4.55
CA ALA A 23 11.86 3.02 -6.02
C ALA A 23 12.95 2.27 -6.80
N VAL A 24 14.10 2.05 -6.16
CA VAL A 24 15.31 1.60 -6.85
C VAL A 24 15.20 0.12 -7.26
N ILE A 25 14.41 -0.65 -6.52
CA ILE A 25 14.30 -2.12 -6.67
C ILE A 25 12.93 -2.53 -7.26
N SER A 26 11.93 -1.65 -7.22
CA SER A 26 10.57 -1.93 -7.69
C SER A 26 10.00 -0.76 -8.48
N SER A 27 9.31 -1.07 -9.59
CA SER A 27 8.57 -0.08 -10.40
C SER A 27 7.23 0.34 -9.77
N GLU A 28 6.75 -0.42 -8.78
CA GLU A 28 5.49 -0.20 -8.09
C GLU A 28 5.69 -0.08 -6.58
N SER A 29 4.88 0.78 -5.95
CA SER A 29 4.75 0.87 -4.51
C SER A 29 3.60 -0.01 -4.05
N VAL A 30 3.86 -0.90 -3.10
CA VAL A 30 2.87 -1.80 -2.49
C VAL A 30 2.41 -1.20 -1.17
N PHE A 31 1.09 -1.23 -0.99
CA PHE A 31 0.39 -0.81 0.21
C PHE A 31 -0.25 -2.04 0.84
N ILE A 32 -0.06 -2.21 2.14
CA ILE A 32 -0.66 -3.29 2.92
C ILE A 32 -1.32 -2.64 4.13
N VAL A 33 -2.58 -2.98 4.36
CA VAL A 33 -3.34 -2.49 5.50
C VAL A 33 -3.85 -3.70 6.24
N GLU A 34 -3.40 -3.83 7.48
CA GLU A 34 -3.90 -4.80 8.42
C GLU A 34 -4.83 -4.06 9.40
N LEU A 35 -5.94 -4.68 9.74
CA LEU A 35 -6.86 -4.12 10.73
C LEU A 35 -7.42 -5.24 11.59
N SER A 36 -7.67 -4.94 12.85
CA SER A 36 -8.52 -5.78 13.70
C SER A 36 -9.87 -5.13 13.83
N LEU A 37 -10.93 -5.89 13.56
CA LEU A 37 -12.32 -5.45 13.63
C LEU A 37 -13.03 -6.19 14.77
N THR A 38 -13.63 -5.41 15.66
CA THR A 38 -14.56 -5.91 16.68
C THR A 38 -15.91 -5.23 16.51
N CYS A 39 -16.97 -6.03 16.46
CA CYS A 39 -18.34 -5.56 16.30
C CYS A 39 -19.09 -5.71 17.63
N ALA A 40 -19.94 -4.74 17.99
CA ALA A 40 -20.70 -4.78 19.24
C ALA A 40 -21.67 -5.98 19.32
N ASN A 41 -22.14 -6.46 18.15
CA ASN A 41 -22.98 -7.65 18.02
C ASN A 41 -22.21 -8.98 18.01
N GLY A 42 -20.88 -8.94 18.13
CA GLY A 42 -20.05 -10.14 18.14
C GLY A 42 -19.85 -10.81 16.77
N ALA A 43 -20.15 -10.12 15.66
CA ALA A 43 -19.91 -10.65 14.31
C ALA A 43 -18.40 -10.84 14.06
N GLN A 44 -17.97 -12.07 13.79
CA GLN A 44 -16.55 -12.44 13.64
C GLN A 44 -16.18 -12.91 12.22
N SER A 45 -17.16 -13.10 11.34
CA SER A 45 -16.98 -13.65 9.98
C SER A 45 -17.59 -12.75 8.89
N VAL A 46 -17.49 -11.44 9.07
CA VAL A 46 -18.02 -10.45 8.10
C VAL A 46 -17.12 -10.42 6.88
N THR A 47 -17.68 -10.45 5.68
CA THR A 47 -16.90 -10.31 4.43
C THR A 47 -16.79 -8.82 4.12
N LEU A 48 -15.56 -8.34 3.93
CA LEU A 48 -15.29 -6.94 3.65
C LEU A 48 -14.71 -6.76 2.25
N TYR A 49 -15.00 -5.61 1.67
CA TYR A 49 -14.43 -5.13 0.42
C TYR A 49 -13.84 -3.75 0.65
N ALA A 50 -12.68 -3.47 0.07
CA ALA A 50 -12.06 -2.16 0.17
C ALA A 50 -12.23 -1.41 -1.16
N ASP A 51 -12.46 -0.11 -1.10
CA ASP A 51 -12.32 0.80 -2.23
C ASP A 51 -11.22 1.81 -1.94
N VAL A 52 -10.30 1.95 -2.90
CA VAL A 52 -9.23 2.94 -2.88
C VAL A 52 -9.27 3.69 -4.20
N ASN A 53 -9.56 5.00 -4.13
CA ASN A 53 -9.67 5.86 -5.31
C ASN A 53 -10.62 5.30 -6.40
N GLY A 54 -11.75 4.70 -6.01
CA GLY A 54 -12.74 4.13 -6.94
C GLY A 54 -12.35 2.77 -7.51
N ARG A 55 -11.28 2.14 -7.01
CA ARG A 55 -10.88 0.77 -7.36
C ARG A 55 -11.14 -0.17 -6.19
N GLN A 56 -11.83 -1.27 -6.47
CA GLN A 56 -12.22 -2.22 -5.45
C GLN A 56 -11.17 -3.32 -5.30
N PHE A 57 -10.81 -3.64 -4.06
CA PHE A 57 -9.87 -4.68 -3.69
C PHE A 57 -10.51 -5.67 -2.72
N PRO A 58 -10.26 -6.99 -2.87
CA PRO A 58 -10.73 -7.98 -1.92
C PRO A 58 -10.00 -7.80 -0.58
N VAL A 59 -10.74 -7.93 0.52
CA VAL A 59 -10.15 -7.98 1.87
C VAL A 59 -10.06 -9.44 2.29
N THR A 60 -8.87 -9.88 2.65
CA THR A 60 -8.63 -11.22 3.18
C THR A 60 -8.74 -11.22 4.69
N ARG A 61 -9.14 -12.35 5.27
CA ARG A 61 -9.09 -12.54 6.73
C ARG A 61 -7.73 -13.11 7.11
N GLY A 62 -7.16 -12.60 8.19
CA GLY A 62 -5.95 -13.14 8.80
C GLY A 62 -6.23 -14.50 9.47
N GLN A 63 -5.18 -15.14 9.97
CA GLN A 63 -5.30 -16.40 10.74
C GLN A 63 -6.03 -16.20 12.07
N ASP A 64 -5.91 -15.01 12.67
CA ASP A 64 -6.60 -14.69 13.92
C ASP A 64 -8.00 -14.14 13.67
N VAL A 65 -8.92 -14.47 14.57
CA VAL A 65 -10.31 -14.00 14.53
C VAL A 65 -10.35 -12.47 14.57
N GLY A 66 -11.11 -11.88 13.64
CA GLY A 66 -11.29 -10.44 13.56
C GLY A 66 -10.14 -9.68 12.89
N LYS A 67 -9.06 -10.35 12.44
CA LYS A 67 -8.01 -9.70 11.65
C LYS A 67 -8.34 -9.71 10.17
N TYR A 68 -8.13 -8.59 9.51
CA TYR A 68 -8.36 -8.39 8.09
C TYR A 68 -7.15 -7.72 7.45
N GLN A 69 -6.91 -8.04 6.18
CA GLN A 69 -5.82 -7.49 5.41
C GLN A 69 -6.30 -7.12 4.01
N VAL A 70 -5.88 -5.96 3.53
CA VAL A 70 -6.00 -5.58 2.13
C VAL A 70 -4.66 -5.11 1.61
N SER A 71 -4.36 -5.44 0.36
CA SER A 71 -3.17 -4.95 -0.31
C SER A 71 -3.48 -4.52 -1.74
N TRP A 72 -2.76 -3.51 -2.20
CA TRP A 72 -2.77 -3.06 -3.58
C TRP A 72 -1.41 -2.49 -3.96
N SER A 73 -1.13 -2.43 -5.25
CA SER A 73 0.04 -1.75 -5.78
C SER A 73 -0.37 -0.54 -6.63
N LEU A 74 0.46 0.49 -6.62
CA LEU A 74 0.37 1.64 -7.51
C LEU A 74 1.73 1.85 -8.19
N PRO A 75 1.76 2.26 -9.47
CA PRO A 75 2.99 2.68 -10.11
C PRO A 75 3.63 3.82 -9.31
N HIS A 76 4.97 3.85 -9.24
CA HIS A 76 5.69 4.82 -8.43
C HIS A 76 5.32 6.29 -8.70
N LYS A 77 5.02 6.60 -9.96
CA LYS A 77 4.59 7.93 -10.41
C LYS A 77 3.22 8.33 -9.85
N GLN A 78 2.37 7.36 -9.51
CA GLN A 78 1.04 7.55 -8.95
C GLN A 78 1.02 7.35 -7.42
N ALA A 79 2.03 6.66 -6.87
CA ALA A 79 2.27 6.50 -5.45
C ALA A 79 2.98 7.73 -4.85
N THR A 80 2.41 8.93 -5.05
CA THR A 80 2.96 10.18 -4.50
C THR A 80 2.84 10.20 -2.97
N SER A 81 3.68 11.01 -2.32
CA SER A 81 3.52 11.26 -0.89
C SER A 81 2.16 11.89 -0.60
N GLY A 82 1.49 11.41 0.45
CA GLY A 82 0.16 11.87 0.81
C GLY A 82 -0.63 10.86 1.62
N SER A 83 -1.86 11.22 1.94
CA SER A 83 -2.79 10.36 2.66
C SER A 83 -3.71 9.64 1.68
N TYR A 84 -3.76 8.32 1.77
CA TYR A 84 -4.63 7.46 0.98
C TYR A 84 -5.79 7.00 1.84
N GLN A 85 -7.01 7.37 1.46
CA GLN A 85 -8.23 6.92 2.14
C GLN A 85 -8.67 5.57 1.58
N VAL A 86 -8.75 4.58 2.46
CA VAL A 86 -9.30 3.25 2.17
C VAL A 86 -10.67 3.15 2.80
N LYS A 87 -11.68 2.94 1.97
CA LYS A 87 -13.08 2.80 2.39
C LYS A 87 -13.42 1.32 2.45
N PHE A 88 -13.93 0.86 3.58
CA PHE A 88 -14.34 -0.54 3.76
C PHE A 88 -15.86 -0.65 3.68
N PHE A 89 -16.32 -1.65 2.92
CA PHE A 89 -17.72 -1.94 2.66
C PHE A 89 -18.03 -3.37 3.09
N ASP A 90 -19.23 -3.58 3.59
CA ASP A 90 -19.80 -4.91 3.75
C ASP A 90 -20.37 -5.41 2.41
N GLU A 91 -20.88 -6.64 2.39
CA GLU A 91 -21.40 -7.27 1.17
C GLU A 91 -22.59 -6.51 0.56
N GLU A 92 -23.47 -5.96 1.40
CA GLU A 92 -24.65 -5.22 0.97
C GLU A 92 -24.28 -3.88 0.34
N SER A 93 -23.54 -3.03 1.07
CA SER A 93 -23.08 -1.72 0.59
C SER A 93 -22.14 -1.83 -0.61
N TYR A 94 -21.32 -2.89 -0.68
CA TYR A 94 -20.49 -3.19 -1.84
C TYR A 94 -21.33 -3.52 -3.08
N SER A 95 -22.39 -4.31 -2.93
CA SER A 95 -23.28 -4.64 -4.04
C SER A 95 -23.97 -3.39 -4.62
N ALA A 96 -24.37 -2.47 -3.74
CA ALA A 96 -24.91 -1.16 -4.11
C ALA A 96 -23.84 -0.32 -4.83
N LEU A 97 -22.61 -0.28 -4.31
CA LEU A 97 -21.50 0.49 -4.88
C LEU A 97 -21.24 0.09 -6.33
N ARG A 98 -21.14 -1.21 -6.59
CA ARG A 98 -20.94 -1.75 -7.95
C ARG A 98 -22.12 -1.46 -8.87
N LYS A 99 -23.34 -1.42 -8.35
CA LYS A 99 -24.53 -1.07 -9.13
C LYS A 99 -24.48 0.41 -9.53
N ALA A 100 -24.21 1.30 -8.58
CA ALA A 100 -24.09 2.73 -8.84
C ALA A 100 -22.99 3.04 -9.85
N GLN A 101 -21.83 2.39 -9.74
CA GLN A 101 -20.71 2.56 -10.68
C GLN A 101 -21.05 2.13 -12.11
N ARG A 102 -21.78 1.02 -12.29
CA ARG A 102 -22.21 0.57 -13.62
C ARG A 102 -23.28 1.47 -14.24
N ASN A 103 -24.15 2.03 -13.39
CA ASN A 103 -25.25 2.88 -13.83
C ASN A 103 -24.87 4.37 -13.92
N ASN A 104 -23.63 4.72 -13.57
CA ASN A 104 -23.15 6.11 -13.49
C ASN A 104 -24.01 6.97 -12.54
N GLU A 105 -24.50 6.36 -11.47
CA GLU A 105 -25.25 7.01 -10.38
C GLU A 105 -24.28 7.62 -9.35
N ASP A 106 -24.81 8.40 -8.39
CA ASP A 106 -23.99 9.03 -7.35
C ASP A 106 -23.44 8.00 -6.35
N ILE A 107 -22.22 7.56 -6.59
CA ILE A 107 -21.42 6.68 -5.71
C ILE A 107 -21.20 7.25 -4.31
N ASN A 108 -21.29 8.58 -4.12
CA ASN A 108 -21.07 9.19 -2.81
C ASN A 108 -22.26 9.01 -1.85
N ALA A 109 -23.43 8.65 -2.38
CA ALA A 109 -24.61 8.33 -1.56
C ALA A 109 -24.42 7.03 -0.76
N ILE A 110 -23.48 6.16 -1.17
CA ILE A 110 -23.24 4.87 -0.56
C ILE A 110 -22.18 5.02 0.52
N GLN A 111 -22.60 4.92 1.77
CA GLN A 111 -21.71 5.08 2.91
C GLN A 111 -20.86 3.82 3.12
N PRO A 112 -19.54 3.97 3.31
CA PRO A 112 -18.71 2.87 3.77
C PRO A 112 -19.00 2.54 5.23
N LEU A 113 -18.74 1.30 5.62
CA LEU A 113 -18.85 0.84 7.01
C LEU A 113 -17.86 1.60 7.92
N PHE A 114 -16.63 1.76 7.45
CA PHE A 114 -15.62 2.62 8.06
C PHE A 114 -14.56 2.99 7.02
N SER A 115 -13.73 4.00 7.34
CA SER A 115 -12.61 4.40 6.48
C SER A 115 -11.32 4.55 7.29
N VAL A 116 -10.20 4.25 6.66
CA VAL A 116 -8.86 4.34 7.24
C VAL A 116 -8.01 5.21 6.33
N ASN A 117 -7.33 6.19 6.91
CA ASN A 117 -6.38 7.03 6.20
C ASN A 117 -4.96 6.51 6.43
N ILE A 118 -4.18 6.42 5.35
CA ILE A 118 -2.83 5.86 5.37
C ILE A 118 -1.87 6.87 4.79
N ASP A 119 -0.89 7.26 5.58
CA ASP A 119 0.11 8.21 5.13
C ASP A 119 1.27 7.48 4.46
N HIS A 120 1.48 7.80 3.18
CA HIS A 120 2.62 7.35 2.41
C HIS A 120 3.63 8.48 2.30
N ARG A 121 4.88 8.19 2.66
CA ARG A 121 5.97 9.18 2.61
C ARG A 121 6.45 9.48 1.20
N GLY A 122 5.90 8.80 0.19
CA GLY A 122 6.48 8.76 -1.14
C GLY A 122 7.72 7.89 -1.12
N ALA A 123 8.32 7.71 -2.29
CA ALA A 123 9.37 6.73 -2.40
C ALA A 123 10.59 7.28 -3.17
N TRP A 124 11.75 6.75 -2.77
CA TRP A 124 13.03 7.36 -3.05
C TRP A 124 13.58 6.86 -4.38
N ASN A 125 13.74 7.78 -5.34
CA ASN A 125 14.18 7.51 -6.71
C ASN A 125 15.69 7.17 -6.85
N GLY A 126 16.39 6.91 -5.75
CA GLY A 126 17.80 6.54 -5.77
C GLY A 126 18.76 7.73 -5.93
N PRO A 127 20.07 7.43 -5.97
CA PRO A 127 21.10 8.42 -6.22
C PRO A 127 21.09 8.86 -7.68
N TRP A 128 21.43 10.13 -7.94
CA TRP A 128 21.45 10.72 -9.28
C TRP A 128 22.56 10.16 -10.19
N VAL A 129 23.55 9.46 -9.63
CA VAL A 129 24.61 8.75 -10.37
C VAL A 129 24.54 7.27 -10.07
N SER A 130 24.65 6.43 -11.11
CA SER A 130 24.80 4.99 -10.95
C SER A 130 26.06 4.66 -10.14
N THR A 131 25.95 3.75 -9.17
CA THR A 131 27.08 3.27 -8.37
C THR A 131 28.18 2.64 -9.24
N GLU A 132 27.82 2.12 -10.42
CA GLU A 132 28.75 1.60 -11.41
C GLU A 132 29.69 2.68 -11.95
N VAL A 133 29.16 3.87 -12.26
CA VAL A 133 29.95 5.02 -12.73
C VAL A 133 30.92 5.48 -11.64
N VAL A 134 30.44 5.52 -10.40
CA VAL A 134 31.28 5.88 -9.24
C VAL A 134 32.41 4.87 -9.05
N ALA A 135 32.11 3.56 -9.13
CA ALA A 135 33.10 2.51 -9.01
C ALA A 135 34.15 2.57 -10.13
N ALA A 136 33.73 2.80 -11.38
CA ALA A 136 34.63 2.96 -12.52
C ALA A 136 35.56 4.18 -12.35
N LEU A 137 35.03 5.32 -11.90
CA LEU A 137 35.83 6.52 -11.64
C LEU A 137 36.87 6.29 -10.55
N ILE A 138 36.49 5.61 -9.45
CA ILE A 138 37.43 5.25 -8.38
C ILE A 138 38.52 4.32 -8.92
N GLY A 139 38.16 3.32 -9.73
CA GLY A 139 39.12 2.40 -10.35
C GLY A 139 40.13 3.14 -11.25
N ILE A 140 39.66 4.06 -12.09
CA ILE A 140 40.51 4.89 -12.96
C ILE A 140 41.44 5.78 -12.11
N LEU A 141 40.93 6.40 -11.05
CA LEU A 141 41.72 7.23 -10.14
C LEU A 141 42.84 6.43 -9.48
N VAL A 142 42.52 5.26 -8.93
CA VAL A 142 43.51 4.39 -8.28
C VAL A 142 44.57 3.93 -9.28
N TYR A 143 44.17 3.54 -10.49
CA TYR A 143 45.11 3.17 -11.55
C TYR A 143 46.03 4.33 -11.94
N TYR A 144 45.47 5.53 -12.12
CA TYR A 144 46.24 6.73 -12.45
C TYR A 144 47.25 7.07 -11.35
N LEU A 145 46.84 7.03 -10.07
CA LEU A 145 47.73 7.27 -8.95
C LEU A 145 48.86 6.24 -8.89
N ALA A 146 48.55 4.96 -9.06
CA ALA A 146 49.55 3.90 -9.13
C ALA A 146 50.54 4.09 -10.30
N PHE A 147 50.04 4.44 -11.47
CA PHE A 147 50.86 4.70 -12.66
C PHE A 147 51.77 5.92 -12.46
N SER A 148 51.23 7.01 -11.90
CA SER A 148 51.99 8.22 -11.62
C SER A 148 53.13 7.96 -10.64
N ALA A 149 52.87 7.26 -9.53
CA ALA A 149 53.89 6.88 -8.53
C ALA A 149 54.98 5.99 -9.13
N LYS A 150 54.60 5.04 -10.02
CA LYS A 150 55.58 4.24 -10.75
C LYS A 150 56.44 5.12 -11.67
N SER A 151 55.81 6.01 -12.44
CA SER A 151 56.52 6.88 -13.39
C SER A 151 57.50 7.84 -12.70
N THR A 152 57.20 8.31 -11.49
CA THR A 152 58.10 9.18 -10.71
C THR A 152 59.32 8.45 -10.15
N ILE A 153 59.24 7.12 -9.93
CA ILE A 153 60.37 6.32 -9.43
C ILE A 153 61.29 5.86 -10.59
N GLN A 154 60.75 5.75 -11.80
CA GLN A 154 61.49 5.35 -13.00
C GLN A 154 62.08 6.52 -13.80
N ALA A 155 61.91 7.76 -13.34
CA ALA A 155 62.52 8.98 -13.88
C ALA A 155 63.79 9.34 -13.11
#